data_AF-A0A820GKH4-F1
#
_entry.id   AF-A0A820GKH4-F1
#
_cell.length_a   1.000
_cell.length_b   1.000
_cell.length_c   1.000
_cell.angle_alpha   90.00
_cell.angle_beta   90.00
_cell.angle_gamma   90.00
#
_symmetry.space_group_name_H-M   'P 1'
#
loop_
_entity.id
_entity.type
_entity.pdbx_description
1 polymer ?
#
loop_
_entity_poly.entity_id
_entity_poly.type
_entity_poly.pdbx_seq_one_letter_code
_entity_poly.pdbx_strand_id
1 'polypeptide(L)'
;MNRKTKLTLGRQEDEIFIPSTHPSTQDDVKQLEERFHMQLYKELALENGLCPKRRRIYDDLFNELIRIVNVECSERGQLLQRVKDEHQQWMNTYEELYSSSMAYGMRQCLNRMEENKNLEIKIEILEDECKKLRDELEKESVRFEKVTDKSSNNMQTEDSELRILRSNVKFLQ
;
A
#
# COMPACT_ATOMS: atom_id res chain seq x y z
N MET A 1 42.87 -44.08 -20.80
CA MET A 1 42.08 -43.05 -21.53
C MET A 1 40.67 -43.02 -20.96
N ASN A 2 40.41 -42.09 -20.03
CA ASN A 2 39.13 -41.90 -19.36
C ASN A 2 38.08 -41.33 -20.32
N ARG A 3 37.06 -42.13 -20.68
CA ARG A 3 35.87 -41.69 -21.44
C ARG A 3 34.66 -41.46 -20.53
N LYS A 4 34.83 -40.76 -19.41
CA LYS A 4 33.74 -40.46 -18.45
C LYS A 4 33.46 -38.96 -18.24
N THR A 5 33.90 -38.09 -19.14
CA THR A 5 33.72 -36.63 -18.98
C THR A 5 33.21 -35.93 -20.25
N LYS A 6 32.17 -36.49 -20.87
CA LYS A 6 31.34 -35.69 -21.79
C LYS A 6 29.89 -36.11 -21.63
N LEU A 7 29.29 -35.64 -20.54
CA LEU A 7 27.86 -35.79 -20.28
C LEU A 7 27.12 -34.78 -21.15
N THR A 8 26.40 -35.30 -22.14
CA THR A 8 25.64 -34.58 -23.17
C THR A 8 24.24 -34.18 -22.70
N LEU A 9 24.19 -33.53 -21.53
CA LEU A 9 23.07 -32.71 -21.09
C LEU A 9 23.69 -31.36 -20.78
N GLY A 10 23.52 -30.41 -21.70
CA GLY A 10 23.93 -29.01 -21.58
C GLY A 10 25.28 -28.74 -20.90
N ARG A 11 26.30 -28.38 -21.67
CA ARG A 11 27.50 -27.83 -21.04
C ARG A 11 27.16 -26.44 -20.50
N GLN A 12 27.29 -26.25 -19.19
CA GLN A 12 27.35 -24.91 -18.59
C GLN A 12 28.81 -24.45 -18.73
N GLU A 13 29.15 -23.87 -19.88
CA GLU A 13 30.41 -23.13 -20.07
C GLU A 13 30.05 -21.65 -20.05
N ASP A 14 30.67 -20.88 -19.15
CA ASP A 14 30.59 -19.41 -19.11
C ASP A 14 29.16 -18.82 -19.14
N GLU A 15 28.27 -19.33 -18.27
CA GLU A 15 26.86 -18.90 -18.15
C GLU A 15 25.98 -19.10 -19.41
N ILE A 16 26.51 -19.73 -20.45
CA ILE A 16 25.78 -20.01 -21.70
C ILE A 16 25.40 -21.49 -21.72
N PHE A 17 24.10 -21.74 -21.80
CA PHE A 17 23.55 -23.08 -21.93
C PHE A 17 23.64 -23.56 -23.39
N ILE A 18 24.53 -24.51 -23.70
CA ILE A 18 24.65 -25.07 -25.06
C ILE A 18 23.79 -26.34 -25.16
N PRO A 19 22.70 -26.34 -25.94
CA PRO A 19 21.81 -27.49 -26.06
C PRO A 19 22.48 -28.68 -26.75
N SER A 20 22.34 -29.88 -26.17
CA SER A 20 22.79 -31.13 -26.78
C SER A 20 21.85 -31.55 -27.90
N THR A 21 22.41 -31.97 -29.04
CA THR A 21 21.68 -32.47 -30.21
C THR A 21 21.48 -33.99 -30.20
N HIS A 22 21.99 -34.68 -29.18
CA HIS A 22 21.90 -36.14 -29.09
C HIS A 22 20.61 -36.56 -28.36
N PRO A 23 19.95 -37.64 -28.83
CA PRO A 23 18.82 -38.20 -28.12
C PRO A 23 19.27 -38.65 -26.72
N SER A 24 18.43 -38.37 -25.72
CA SER A 24 18.77 -38.64 -24.32
C SER A 24 18.44 -40.07 -23.94
N THR A 25 19.24 -40.65 -23.06
CA THR A 25 19.02 -42.00 -22.51
C THR A 25 18.38 -41.94 -21.12
N GLN A 26 17.85 -43.07 -20.63
CA GLN A 26 17.25 -43.14 -19.29
C GLN A 26 18.23 -42.74 -18.18
N ASP A 27 19.52 -43.06 -18.34
CA ASP A 27 20.56 -42.69 -17.39
C ASP A 27 20.86 -41.18 -17.42
N ASP A 28 20.69 -40.51 -18.56
CA ASP A 28 20.81 -39.05 -18.65
C ASP A 28 19.68 -38.38 -17.85
N VAL A 29 18.45 -38.88 -17.95
CA VAL A 29 17.31 -38.33 -17.20
C VAL A 29 17.51 -38.46 -15.69
N LYS A 30 18.04 -39.60 -15.21
CA LYS A 30 18.39 -39.77 -13.78
C LYS A 30 19.44 -38.77 -13.33
N GLN A 31 20.47 -38.55 -14.14
CA GLN A 31 21.50 -37.56 -13.82
C GLN A 31 20.97 -36.12 -13.80
N LEU A 32 20.00 -35.82 -14.67
CA LEU A 32 19.31 -34.52 -14.65
C LEU A 32 18.54 -34.32 -13.34
N GLU A 33 17.80 -35.34 -12.88
CA GLU A 33 17.10 -35.34 -11.59
C GLU A 33 18.07 -35.13 -10.42
N GLU A 34 19.16 -35.89 -10.36
CA GLU A 34 20.17 -35.75 -9.31
C GLU A 34 20.79 -34.35 -9.28
N ARG A 35 21.11 -33.78 -10.45
CA ARG A 35 21.64 -32.41 -10.58
C ARG A 35 20.64 -31.37 -10.10
N PHE A 36 19.38 -31.51 -10.49
CA PHE A 36 18.29 -30.63 -10.07
C PHE A 36 18.15 -30.62 -8.54
N HIS A 37 18.10 -31.79 -7.91
CA HIS A 37 18.03 -31.89 -6.45
C HIS A 37 19.28 -31.31 -5.77
N MET A 38 20.47 -31.59 -6.30
CA MET A 38 21.70 -31.00 -5.80
C MET A 38 21.69 -29.48 -5.90
N GLN A 39 21.17 -28.90 -6.99
CA GLN A 39 21.12 -27.45 -7.17
C GLN A 39 20.13 -26.78 -6.21
N LEU A 40 18.93 -27.37 -6.03
CA LEU A 40 17.97 -26.89 -5.04
C LEU A 40 18.57 -26.89 -3.62
N TYR A 41 19.27 -27.96 -3.25
CA TYR A 41 19.91 -28.07 -1.95
C TYR A 41 21.07 -27.06 -1.79
N LYS A 42 21.97 -26.98 -2.78
CA LYS A 42 23.13 -26.07 -2.75
C LYS A 42 22.71 -24.61 -2.67
N GLU A 43 21.67 -24.22 -3.39
CA GLU A 43 21.18 -22.85 -3.40
C GLU A 43 20.28 -22.51 -2.21
N LEU A 44 19.94 -23.50 -1.37
CA LEU A 44 19.00 -23.36 -0.25
C LEU A 44 17.66 -22.79 -0.74
N ALA A 45 17.12 -23.38 -1.79
CA ALA A 45 15.82 -23.00 -2.33
C ALA A 45 14.71 -23.34 -1.32
N LEU A 46 13.75 -22.44 -1.14
CA LEU A 46 12.62 -22.67 -0.23
C LEU A 46 11.68 -23.73 -0.80
N GLU A 47 11.23 -24.65 0.07
CA GLU A 47 10.25 -25.67 -0.28
C GLU A 47 8.83 -25.10 -0.43
N ASN A 48 8.53 -23.99 0.23
CA ASN A 48 7.20 -23.36 0.23
C ASN A 48 7.30 -21.85 -0.01
N GLY A 49 6.25 -21.28 -0.59
CA GLY A 49 6.16 -19.84 -0.88
C GLY A 49 6.88 -19.38 -2.15
N LEU A 50 7.01 -18.07 -2.31
CA LEU A 50 7.69 -17.46 -3.48
C LEU A 50 9.21 -17.56 -3.30
N CYS A 51 9.88 -18.26 -4.23
CA CYS A 51 11.32 -18.44 -4.20
C CYS A 51 11.93 -18.22 -5.60
N PRO A 52 12.68 -17.12 -5.82
CA PRO A 52 13.29 -16.83 -7.12
C PRO A 52 14.32 -17.88 -7.55
N LYS A 53 15.12 -18.38 -6.61
CA LYS A 53 16.12 -19.43 -6.86
C LYS A 53 15.45 -20.71 -7.37
N ARG A 54 14.39 -21.14 -6.69
CA ARG A 54 13.59 -22.29 -7.12
C ARG A 54 13.02 -22.05 -8.51
N ARG A 55 12.37 -20.91 -8.75
CA ARG A 55 11.80 -20.59 -10.06
C ARG A 55 12.85 -20.73 -11.18
N ARG A 56 14.02 -20.13 -11.01
CA ARG A 56 15.13 -20.24 -11.97
C ARG A 56 15.54 -21.70 -12.23
N ILE A 57 15.76 -22.49 -11.17
CA ILE A 57 16.18 -23.89 -11.30
C ILE A 57 15.11 -24.73 -12.03
N TYR A 58 13.83 -24.48 -11.76
CA TYR A 58 12.73 -25.12 -12.49
C TYR A 58 12.66 -24.64 -13.95
N ASP A 59 12.88 -23.36 -14.24
CA ASP A 59 12.91 -22.84 -15.60
C ASP A 59 14.01 -23.48 -16.44
N ASP A 60 15.19 -23.67 -15.85
CA ASP A 60 16.33 -24.39 -16.43
C ASP A 60 16.00 -25.88 -16.68
N LEU A 61 15.37 -26.55 -15.69
CA LEU A 61 14.90 -27.93 -15.86
C LEU A 61 13.88 -28.04 -16.99
N PHE A 62 12.90 -27.13 -17.06
CA PHE A 62 11.89 -27.13 -18.11
C PHE A 62 12.49 -26.89 -19.49
N ASN A 63 13.47 -25.99 -19.61
CA ASN A 63 14.22 -25.81 -20.86
C ASN A 63 14.86 -27.12 -21.31
N GLU A 64 15.46 -27.86 -20.38
CA GLU A 64 16.09 -29.13 -20.70
C GLU A 64 15.09 -30.23 -21.05
N LEU A 65 13.97 -30.33 -20.35
CA LEU A 65 12.91 -31.27 -20.71
C LEU A 65 12.33 -30.96 -22.09
N ILE A 66 12.09 -29.69 -22.40
CA ILE A 66 11.61 -29.27 -23.73
C ILE A 66 12.65 -29.61 -24.79
N ARG A 67 13.95 -29.38 -24.52
CA ARG A 67 15.02 -29.77 -25.43
C ARG A 67 15.03 -31.28 -25.69
N ILE A 68 14.96 -32.11 -24.66
CA ILE A 68 14.93 -33.58 -24.78
C ILE A 68 13.76 -33.99 -25.67
N VAL A 69 12.56 -33.49 -25.37
CA VAL A 69 11.35 -33.79 -26.15
C VAL A 69 11.44 -33.28 -27.58
N ASN A 70 12.04 -32.10 -27.80
CA ASN A 70 12.20 -31.52 -29.13
C ASN A 70 13.15 -32.33 -30.02
N VAL A 71 14.18 -32.97 -29.42
CA VAL A 71 15.06 -33.91 -30.15
C VAL A 71 14.32 -35.20 -30.52
N GLU A 72 13.41 -35.68 -29.67
CA GLU A 72 12.58 -36.86 -29.97
C GLU A 72 11.50 -36.56 -31.04
N CYS A 73 10.73 -35.50 -30.84
CA CYS A 73 9.65 -35.06 -31.72
C CYS A 73 9.52 -33.53 -31.64
N SER A 74 9.87 -32.86 -32.74
CA SER A 74 9.97 -31.41 -32.76
C SER A 74 8.62 -30.72 -32.58
N GLU A 75 7.55 -31.30 -33.10
CA GLU A 75 6.19 -30.77 -32.99
C GLU A 75 5.73 -30.72 -31.53
N ARG A 76 6.04 -31.78 -30.76
CA ARG A 76 5.75 -31.84 -29.33
C ARG A 76 6.62 -30.86 -28.55
N GLY A 77 7.90 -30.74 -28.90
CA GLY A 77 8.80 -29.75 -28.31
C GLY A 77 8.31 -28.32 -28.54
N GLN A 78 7.89 -28.00 -29.76
CA GLN A 78 7.35 -26.70 -30.13
C GLN A 78 6.05 -26.38 -29.40
N LEU A 79 5.16 -27.36 -29.22
CA LEU A 79 3.95 -27.19 -28.43
C LEU A 79 4.27 -26.85 -26.97
N LEU A 80 5.18 -27.60 -26.34
CA LEU A 80 5.60 -27.36 -24.96
C LEU A 80 6.27 -25.99 -24.79
N GLN A 81 7.05 -25.55 -25.77
CA GLN A 81 7.65 -24.22 -25.75
C GLN A 81 6.56 -23.13 -25.73
N ARG A 82 5.54 -23.23 -26.58
CA ARG A 82 4.43 -22.25 -26.59
C ARG A 82 3.69 -22.19 -25.26
N VAL A 83 3.41 -23.36 -24.66
CA VAL A 83 2.75 -23.44 -23.36
C VAL A 83 3.61 -22.78 -22.27
N LYS A 84 4.93 -23.02 -22.30
CA LYS A 84 5.86 -22.35 -21.38
C LYS A 84 5.86 -20.83 -21.56
N ASP A 85 5.90 -20.35 -22.80
CA ASP A 85 5.91 -18.91 -23.11
C ASP A 85 4.60 -18.23 -22.64
N GLU A 86 3.45 -18.87 -22.85
CA GLU A 86 2.15 -18.40 -22.37
C GLU A 86 2.09 -18.33 -20.83
N HIS A 87 2.56 -19.38 -20.14
CA HIS A 87 2.64 -19.37 -18.67
C HIS A 87 3.56 -18.26 -18.14
N GLN A 88 4.70 -18.01 -18.79
CA GLN A 88 5.60 -16.94 -18.40
C GLN A 88 4.96 -15.57 -18.61
N GLN A 89 4.21 -15.37 -19.71
CA GLN A 89 3.45 -14.15 -19.95
C GLN A 89 2.39 -13.93 -18.86
N TRP A 90 1.66 -14.98 -18.46
CA TRP A 90 0.68 -14.87 -17.37
C TRP A 90 1.34 -14.50 -16.05
N MET A 91 2.46 -15.14 -15.69
CA MET A 91 3.20 -14.80 -14.47
C MET A 91 3.63 -13.34 -14.44
N ASN A 92 4.19 -12.83 -15.54
CA ASN A 92 4.59 -11.42 -15.64
C ASN A 92 3.37 -10.49 -15.48
N THR A 93 2.25 -10.83 -16.11
CA THR A 93 1.00 -10.05 -16.00
C THR A 93 0.48 -10.04 -14.55
N TYR A 94 0.55 -11.16 -13.84
CA TYR A 94 0.18 -11.22 -12.43
C TYR A 94 1.11 -10.39 -11.54
N GLU A 95 2.42 -10.39 -11.81
CA GLU A 95 3.39 -9.56 -11.11
C GLU A 95 3.11 -8.06 -11.33
N GLU A 96 2.83 -7.65 -12.56
CA GLU A 96 2.46 -6.27 -12.90
C GLU A 96 1.16 -5.84 -12.23
N LEU A 97 0.14 -6.70 -12.24
CA LEU A 97 -1.14 -6.45 -11.58
C LEU A 97 -0.96 -6.31 -10.07
N TYR A 98 -0.17 -7.19 -9.46
CA TYR A 98 0.14 -7.13 -8.03
C TYR A 98 0.87 -5.83 -7.65
N SER A 99 1.91 -5.47 -8.42
CA SER A 99 2.65 -4.23 -8.23
C SER A 99 1.74 -2.99 -8.36
N SER A 100 0.87 -2.98 -9.36
CA SER A 100 -0.13 -1.93 -9.57
C SER A 100 -1.12 -1.84 -8.42
N SER A 101 -1.61 -2.98 -7.91
CA SER A 101 -2.53 -3.04 -6.77
C SER A 101 -1.88 -2.52 -5.49
N MET A 102 -0.62 -2.88 -5.22
CA MET A 102 0.11 -2.37 -4.07
C MET A 102 0.34 -0.86 -4.17
N ALA A 103 0.74 -0.37 -5.36
CA ALA A 103 0.94 1.06 -5.61
C ALA A 103 -0.36 1.86 -5.39
N TYR A 104 -1.49 1.34 -5.86
CA TYR A 104 -2.81 1.93 -5.61
C TYR A 104 -3.13 1.98 -4.10
N GLY A 105 -2.92 0.88 -3.38
CA GLY A 105 -3.13 0.84 -1.93
C GLY A 105 -2.28 1.86 -1.17
N MET A 106 -1.00 1.98 -1.53
CA MET A 106 -0.10 2.97 -0.94
C MET A 106 -0.54 4.41 -1.22
N ARG A 107 -0.91 4.71 -2.48
CA ARG A 107 -1.43 6.04 -2.85
C ARG A 107 -2.69 6.38 -2.05
N GLN A 108 -3.61 5.44 -1.89
CA GLN A 108 -4.82 5.72 -1.14
C GLN A 108 -4.57 5.89 0.36
N CYS A 109 -3.57 5.21 0.92
CA CYS A 109 -3.12 5.44 2.28
C CYS A 109 -2.59 6.88 2.44
N LEU A 110 -1.70 7.31 1.54
CA LEU A 110 -1.14 8.67 1.55
C LEU A 110 -2.21 9.75 1.40
N ASN A 111 -3.15 9.58 0.47
CA ASN A 111 -4.26 10.52 0.29
C ASN A 111 -5.09 10.68 1.57
N ARG A 112 -5.40 9.57 2.26
CA ARG A 112 -6.14 9.62 3.55
C ARG A 112 -5.32 10.29 4.65
N MET A 113 -4.01 10.07 4.69
CA MET A 113 -3.14 10.75 5.66
C MET A 113 -3.13 12.26 5.43
N GLU A 114 -3.09 12.70 4.17
CA GLU A 114 -3.17 14.11 3.81
C GLU A 114 -4.53 14.72 4.15
N GLU A 115 -5.63 14.04 3.80
CA GLU A 115 -7.00 14.45 4.15
C GLU A 115 -7.17 14.59 5.66
N ASN A 116 -6.70 13.61 6.45
CA ASN A 116 -6.75 13.67 7.90
C ASN A 116 -5.97 14.85 8.46
N LYS A 117 -4.75 15.09 7.97
CA LYS A 117 -3.96 16.25 8.39
C LYS A 117 -4.65 17.58 8.08
N ASN A 118 -5.28 17.67 6.91
CA ASN A 118 -6.06 18.86 6.54
C ASN A 118 -7.29 19.06 7.43
N LEU A 119 -7.93 17.96 7.87
CA LEU A 119 -9.02 18.02 8.84
C LEU A 119 -8.54 18.44 10.23
N GLU A 120 -7.40 17.93 10.70
CA GLU A 120 -6.78 18.34 11.98
C GLU A 120 -6.51 19.85 12.01
N ILE A 121 -5.92 20.40 10.94
CA ILE A 121 -5.69 21.84 10.82
C ILE A 121 -7.01 22.63 10.86
N LYS A 122 -8.05 22.14 10.17
CA LYS A 122 -9.38 22.79 10.20
C LYS A 122 -10.00 22.75 11.59
N ILE A 123 -9.85 21.66 12.33
CA ILE A 123 -10.33 21.55 13.71
C ILE A 123 -9.63 22.60 14.57
N GLU A 124 -8.31 22.72 14.50
CA GLU A 124 -7.54 23.70 15.26
C GLU A 124 -8.00 25.14 14.97
N ILE A 125 -8.19 25.50 13.69
CA ILE A 125 -8.70 26.83 13.30
C ILE A 125 -10.11 27.08 13.87
N LEU A 126 -11.01 26.11 13.74
CA LEU A 126 -12.39 26.25 14.22
C LEU A 126 -12.46 26.32 15.76
N GLU A 127 -11.61 25.59 16.47
CA GLU A 127 -11.50 25.67 17.93
C GLU A 127 -11.05 27.07 18.38
N ASP A 128 -10.07 27.65 17.68
CA ASP A 128 -9.60 29.01 17.92
C ASP A 128 -10.69 30.06 17.62
N GLU A 129 -11.43 29.91 16.52
CA GLU A 129 -12.56 30.78 16.18
C GLU A 129 -13.69 30.69 17.22
N CYS A 130 -14.05 29.46 17.63
CA CYS A 130 -15.04 29.25 18.68
C CYS A 130 -14.63 29.92 19.99
N LYS A 131 -13.34 29.85 20.35
CA LYS A 131 -12.82 30.50 21.56
C LYS A 131 -12.93 32.02 21.46
N LYS A 132 -12.52 32.62 20.33
CA LYS A 132 -12.65 34.07 20.10
C LYS A 132 -14.11 34.54 20.17
N LEU A 133 -15.02 33.82 19.52
CA LEU A 133 -16.45 34.16 19.52
C LEU A 133 -17.06 34.04 20.93
N ARG A 134 -16.63 33.05 21.74
CA ARG A 134 -17.06 32.93 23.13
C ARG A 134 -16.57 34.11 23.98
N ASP A 135 -15.30 34.51 23.82
CA ASP A 135 -14.75 35.67 24.53
C ASP A 135 -15.46 36.97 24.14
N GLU A 136 -15.83 37.14 22.86
CA GLU A 136 -16.62 38.28 22.39
C GLU A 136 -18.03 38.28 22.95
N LEU A 137 -18.70 37.13 22.95
CA LEU A 137 -20.04 36.97 23.54
C LEU A 137 -20.04 37.31 25.03
N GLU A 138 -19.02 36.86 25.78
CA GLU A 138 -18.88 37.15 27.21
C GLU A 138 -18.69 38.65 27.47
N LYS A 139 -17.83 39.31 26.68
CA LYS A 139 -17.64 40.77 26.77
C LYS A 139 -18.92 41.54 26.50
N GLU A 140 -19.67 41.17 25.46
CA GLU A 140 -20.90 41.86 25.11
C GLU A 140 -22.02 41.57 26.13
N SER A 141 -22.09 40.35 26.68
CA SER A 141 -23.00 40.00 27.78
C SER A 141 -22.77 40.86 29.02
N VAL A 142 -21.51 40.99 29.46
CA VAL A 142 -21.13 41.86 30.59
C VAL A 142 -21.45 43.33 30.30
N ARG A 143 -21.27 43.77 29.04
CA ARG A 143 -21.64 45.13 28.63
C ARG A 143 -23.16 45.33 28.70
N PHE A 144 -23.94 44.35 28.27
CA PHE A 144 -25.40 44.38 28.30
C PHE A 144 -25.92 44.46 29.75
N GLU A 145 -25.40 43.63 30.66
CA GLU A 145 -25.75 43.68 32.10
C GLU A 145 -25.47 45.05 32.72
N LYS A 146 -24.31 45.65 32.43
CA LYS A 146 -23.99 47.01 32.92
C LYS A 146 -24.96 48.07 32.41
N VAL A 147 -25.47 47.93 31.19
CA VAL A 147 -26.45 48.86 30.61
C VAL A 147 -27.82 48.64 31.23
N THR A 148 -28.23 47.39 31.46
CA THR A 148 -29.51 47.07 32.12
C THR A 148 -29.52 47.52 33.57
N ASP A 149 -28.42 47.35 34.30
CA ASP A 149 -28.29 47.81 35.69
C ASP A 149 -28.35 49.34 35.78
N LYS A 150 -27.64 50.04 34.89
CA LYS A 150 -27.69 51.51 34.82
C LYS A 150 -29.09 52.02 34.50
N SER A 151 -29.78 51.38 33.55
CA SER A 151 -31.14 51.76 33.16
C SER A 151 -32.13 51.52 34.30
N SER A 152 -31.97 50.40 35.03
CA SER A 152 -32.80 50.06 36.19
C SER A 152 -32.59 51.03 37.34
N ASN A 153 -31.33 51.39 37.62
CA ASN A 153 -30.99 52.38 38.65
C ASN A 153 -31.52 53.78 38.29
N ASN A 154 -31.38 54.21 37.03
CA ASN A 154 -31.93 55.48 36.56
C ASN A 154 -33.47 55.54 36.70
N MET A 155 -34.16 54.47 36.30
CA MET A 155 -35.61 54.35 36.49
C MET A 155 -35.99 54.43 37.96
N GLN A 156 -35.25 53.76 38.86
CA GLN A 156 -35.50 53.85 40.31
C GLN A 156 -35.26 55.26 40.86
N THR A 157 -34.22 55.97 40.41
CA THR A 157 -33.98 57.37 40.83
C THR A 157 -35.05 58.32 40.31
N GLU A 158 -35.47 58.18 39.04
CA GLU A 158 -36.55 58.98 38.46
C GLU A 158 -37.87 58.73 39.21
N ASP A 159 -38.18 57.48 39.52
CA ASP A 159 -39.40 57.12 40.28
C ASP A 159 -39.35 57.66 41.73
N SER A 160 -38.16 57.67 42.33
CA SER A 160 -37.91 58.27 43.65
C SER A 160 -38.13 59.78 43.65
N GLU A 161 -37.58 60.48 42.65
CA GLU A 161 -37.74 61.93 42.47
C GLU A 161 -39.20 62.32 42.21
N LEU A 162 -39.90 61.57 41.34
CA LEU A 162 -41.34 61.75 41.10
C LEU A 162 -42.16 61.56 42.39
N ARG A 163 -41.75 60.62 43.25
CA ARG A 163 -42.39 60.38 44.55
C ARG A 163 -42.23 61.57 45.50
N ILE A 164 -41.02 62.16 45.56
CA ILE A 164 -40.71 63.34 46.38
C ILE A 164 -41.48 64.57 45.85
N LEU A 165 -41.50 64.78 44.53
CA LEU A 165 -42.29 65.84 43.90
C LEU A 165 -43.79 65.70 44.23
N ARG A 166 -44.34 64.49 44.14
CA ARG A 166 -45.74 64.22 44.54
C ARG A 166 -46.01 64.51 46.02
N SER A 167 -45.08 64.20 46.94
CA SER A 167 -45.27 64.53 48.35
C SER A 167 -45.22 66.04 48.60
N ASN A 168 -44.32 66.76 47.93
CA ASN A 168 -44.19 68.21 48.08
C ASN A 168 -45.42 68.96 47.56
N VAL A 169 -46.03 68.50 46.46
CA VAL A 169 -47.30 69.06 45.96
C VAL A 169 -48.44 68.86 46.97
N LYS A 170 -48.48 67.72 47.68
CA LYS A 170 -49.49 67.48 48.73
C LYS A 170 -49.30 68.33 50.00
N PHE A 171 -48.10 68.85 50.25
CA PHE A 171 -47.80 69.72 51.39
C PHE A 171 -48.12 71.21 51.12
N LEU A 172 -48.34 71.60 49.87
CA LEU A 172 -48.61 72.98 49.45
C LEU A 172 -50.11 73.29 49.23
N GLN A 173 -51.00 72.35 49.58
CA GLN A 173 -52.46 72.51 49.62
C GLN A 173 -52.95 72.46 51.07
#